data_AF-A0A933BUX6-F1
#
_entry.id   AF-A0A933BUX6-F1
#
_cell.length_a   1.000
_cell.length_b   1.000
_cell.length_c   1.000
_cell.angle_alpha   90.00
_cell.angle_beta   90.00
_cell.angle_gamma   90.00
#
_symmetry.space_group_name_H-M   'P 1'
#
loop_
_entity.id
_entity.type
_entity.pdbx_description
1 polymer ?
#
loop_
_entity_poly.entity_id
_entity_poly.type
_entity_poly.pdbx_seq_one_letter_code
_entity_poly.pdbx_strand_id
1 'polypeptide(L)' 'MELFLQTLLDGVLIGGTLVVIAAGFSLCFGVMDVIDFAVGEWVMLGAYTAFWFQEFTGADPMAALPLFFALFFGSGYL' A
#
# COMPACT_ATOMS: atom_id res chain seq x y z
N MET A 1 25.33 11.72 12.13
CA MET A 1 24.71 12.45 11.01
C MET A 1 24.00 11.51 10.06
N GLU A 2 24.58 10.34 9.79
CA GLU A 2 23.95 9.24 9.02
C GLU A 2 22.60 8.78 9.58
N LEU A 3 22.52 8.51 10.90
CA LEU A 3 21.26 8.11 11.55
C LEU A 3 20.13 9.15 11.37
N PHE A 4 20.45 10.44 11.50
CA PHE A 4 19.45 11.51 11.33
C PHE A 4 18.87 11.53 9.91
N LEU A 5 19.74 11.36 8.91
CA LEU A 5 19.34 11.37 7.51
C LEU A 5 18.54 10.11 7.15
N GLN A 6 18.92 8.95 7.70
CA GLN A 6 18.17 7.69 7.55
C GLN A 6 16.78 7.78 8.18
N THR A 7 16.66 8.26 9.42
CA THR A 7 15.36 8.40 10.09
C THR A 7 14.45 9.39 9.37
N LEU A 8 15.02 10.47 8.80
CA LEU A 8 14.26 11.42 8.00
C LEU A 8 13.73 10.77 6.71
N LEU A 9 14.55 9.97 6.03
CA LEU A 9 14.13 9.19 4.86
C LEU A 9 13.05 8.17 5.21
N ASP A 10 13.24 7.39 6.28
CA ASP A 10 12.25 6.41 6.76
C ASP A 10 10.91 7.10 7.10
N GLY A 11 10.97 8.27 7.73
CA GLY A 11 9.79 9.08 8.02
C GLY A 11 9.06 9.55 6.76
N VAL A 12 9.80 9.97 5.73
CA VAL A 12 9.22 10.34 4.43
C VAL A 12 8.62 9.13 3.72
N LEU A 13 9.26 7.96 3.77
CA LEU A 13 8.76 6.73 3.15
C LEU A 13 7.45 6.26 3.81
N ILE A 14 7.42 6.26 5.14
CA ILE A 14 6.19 5.94 5.90
C ILE A 14 5.11 6.99 5.63
N GLY A 15 5.46 8.28 5.67
CA GLY A 15 4.53 9.37 5.37
C GLY A 15 3.94 9.28 3.97
N GLY A 16 4.76 8.98 2.96
CA GLY A 16 4.33 8.78 1.59
C GLY A 16 3.34 7.62 1.45
N THR A 17 3.60 6.51 2.16
CA THR A 17 2.69 5.35 2.19
C THR A 17 1.32 5.73 2.77
N LEU A 18 1.30 6.48 3.87
CA LEU A 18 0.06 6.98 4.48
C LEU A 18 -0.69 7.98 3.59
N VAL A 19 0.03 8.87 2.89
CA VAL A 19 -0.56 9.82 1.93
C VAL A 19 -1.25 9.09 0.78
N VAL A 20 -0.64 8.04 0.23
CA VAL A 20 -1.25 7.25 -0.86
C VAL A 20 -2.54 6.57 -0.38
N ILE A 21 -2.54 5.98 0.82
CA ILE A 21 -3.74 5.36 1.41
C ILE A 21 -4.85 6.41 1.60
N ALA A 22 -4.51 7.56 2.17
CA ALA A 22 -5.46 8.65 2.40
C ALA A 22 -6.03 9.22 1.09
N ALA A 23 -5.20 9.32 0.04
CA ALA A 23 -5.64 9.78 -1.27
C ALA A 23 -6.69 8.83 -1.88
N GLY A 24 -6.48 7.50 -1.80
CA GLY A 24 -7.46 6.52 -2.24
C GLY A 24 -8.80 6.65 -1.51
N PHE A 25 -8.75 6.76 -0.18
CA PHE A 25 -9.95 7.01 0.63
C PHE A 25 -10.67 8.31 0.24
N SER A 26 -9.92 9.40 0.04
CA SER A 26 -10.47 10.68 -0.38
C SER A 26 -11.11 10.63 -1.77
N LEU A 27 -10.64 9.78 -2.69
CA LEU A 27 -11.24 9.61 -4.01
C LEU A 27 -12.58 8.87 -3.92
N CYS A 28 -12.66 7.80 -3.12
CA CYS A 28 -13.91 7.06 -2.92
C CYS A 28 -15.00 7.95 -2.29
N PHE A 29 -14.68 8.62 -1.18
CA PHE A 29 -15.65 9.44 -0.46
C PHE A 29 -15.86 10.84 -1.04
N GLY A 30 -14.81 11.46 -1.58
CA GLY A 30 -14.86 12.86 -1.98
C GLY A 30 -15.25 13.08 -3.44
N VAL A 31 -15.07 12.09 -4.31
CA VAL A 31 -15.37 12.23 -5.75
C VAL A 31 -16.50 11.30 -6.17
N MET A 32 -16.51 10.04 -5.71
CA MET A 32 -17.50 9.06 -6.14
C MET A 32 -18.78 9.06 -5.28
N ASP A 33 -18.79 9.74 -4.12
CA ASP A 33 -19.88 9.72 -3.12
C ASP A 33 -20.34 8.29 -2.74
N VAL A 34 -19.44 7.31 -2.87
CA VAL A 34 -19.69 5.90 -2.49
C VAL A 34 -18.94 5.59 -1.20
N ILE A 35 -19.67 5.03 -0.24
CA ILE A 35 -19.11 4.59 1.03
C ILE A 35 -18.53 3.19 0.85
N ASP A 36 -17.21 3.10 0.77
CA ASP A 36 -16.48 1.84 0.82
C ASP A 36 -16.04 1.53 2.26
N PHE A 37 -16.65 0.51 2.87
CA PHE A 37 -16.28 0.03 4.21
C PHE A 37 -15.09 -0.95 4.19
N ALA A 38 -14.71 -1.46 3.03
CA ALA A 38 -13.67 -2.46 2.88
C ALA A 38 -12.27 -1.85 2.74
N VAL A 39 -12.11 -0.53 2.80
CA VAL A 39 -10.79 0.15 2.61
C VAL A 39 -9.72 -0.43 3.54
N GLY A 40 -10.06 -0.64 4.81
CA GLY A 40 -9.13 -1.26 5.77
C GLY A 40 -8.79 -2.69 5.40
N GLU A 41 -9.77 -3.47 4.91
CA GLU A 41 -9.59 -4.85 4.49
C GLU A 41 -8.69 -4.94 3.25
N TRP A 42 -8.86 -4.05 2.27
CA TRP A 42 -8.00 -3.95 1.09
C TRP A 42 -6.54 -3.63 1.45
N VAL A 43 -6.32 -2.70 2.38
CA VAL A 43 -4.96 -2.37 2.87
C VAL A 43 -4.34 -3.58 3.58
N MET A 44 -5.10 -4.26 4.44
CA MET A 44 -4.61 -5.45 5.16
C MET A 44 -4.30 -6.60 4.21
N LEU A 45 -5.15 -6.86 3.21
CA LEU A 45 -4.92 -7.88 2.20
C LEU A 45 -3.62 -7.60 1.42
N GLY A 46 -3.40 -6.36 0.99
CA GLY A 46 -2.15 -5.97 0.33
C GLY A 46 -0.92 -6.21 1.19
N ALA A 47 -0.97 -5.82 2.47
CA ALA A 47 0.12 -6.05 3.42
C ALA A 47 0.41 -7.54 3.65
N TYR A 48 -0.63 -8.36 3.82
CA TYR A 48 -0.47 -9.81 3.98
C TYR A 48 0.03 -10.50 2.71
N THR A 49 -0.39 -10.04 1.52
CA THR A 49 0.16 -10.56 0.26
C THR A 49 1.66 -10.29 0.16
N ALA A 50 2.11 -9.09 0.52
CA ALA A 50 3.54 -8.77 0.56
C ALA A 50 4.29 -9.62 1.59
N PHE A 51 3.73 -9.82 2.78
CA PHE A 51 4.30 -10.69 3.81
C PHE A 51 4.46 -12.14 3.34
N TRP A 52 3.38 -12.75 2.82
CA TRP A 52 3.41 -14.13 2.35
C TRP A 52 4.29 -14.29 1.11
N PHE A 53 4.33 -13.30 0.22
CA PHE A 53 5.25 -13.30 -0.91
C PHE A 53 6.70 -13.38 -0.44
N GLN A 54 7.09 -12.56 0.54
CA GLN A 54 8.42 -12.60 1.13
C GLN A 54 8.71 -13.95 1.77
N GLU A 55 7.76 -14.49 2.55
CA GLU A 55 7.92 -15.77 3.24
C GLU A 55 8.13 -16.94 2.25
N PHE A 56 7.40 -16.97 1.13
CA PHE A 56 7.47 -18.08 0.18
C PHE A 56 8.60 -17.94 -0.84
N THR A 57 8.94 -16.73 -1.26
CA THR A 57 9.92 -16.50 -2.34
C THR A 57 11.29 -16.06 -1.84
N GLY A 58 11.37 -15.52 -0.63
CA GLY A 58 12.56 -14.85 -0.10
C GLY A 58 12.92 -13.55 -0.83
N ALA A 59 12.12 -13.12 -1.82
CA ALA A 59 12.36 -11.91 -2.59
C ALA A 59 11.83 -10.68 -1.86
N ASP A 60 12.45 -9.52 -2.13
CA ASP A 60 12.03 -8.25 -1.57
C ASP A 60 10.62 -7.88 -2.08
N PRO A 61 9.61 -7.76 -1.20
CA PRO A 61 8.26 -7.37 -1.61
C PRO A 61 8.20 -5.98 -2.27
N MET A 62 9.16 -5.08 -2.02
CA MET A 62 9.25 -3.81 -2.75
C MET A 62 9.53 -4.01 -4.24
N ALA A 63 10.30 -5.04 -4.62
CA ALA A 63 10.55 -5.34 -6.03
C ALA A 63 9.31 -5.92 -6.74
N ALA A 64 8.42 -6.57 -5.99
CA ALA A 64 7.18 -7.14 -6.49
C ALA A 64 6.00 -6.15 -6.48
N LEU A 65 6.22 -4.88 -6.09
CA LEU A 65 5.19 -3.84 -6.02
C LEU A 65 4.36 -3.71 -7.32
N PRO A 66 4.94 -3.73 -8.54
CA PRO A 66 4.16 -3.64 -9.78
C PRO A 66 3.22 -4.83 -9.98
N LEU A 67 3.65 -6.02 -9.55
CA LEU A 67 2.85 -7.24 -9.63
C LEU A 67 1.66 -7.16 -8.66
N PHE A 68 1.90 -6.74 -7.42
CA PHE A 68 0.84 -6.57 -6.43
C PHE A 68 -0.16 -5.49 -6.87
N PHE A 69 0.33 -4.38 -7.40
CA PHE A 69 -0.53 -3.33 -7.95
C PHE A 69 -1.46 -3.88 -9.05
N ALA A 70 -0.91 -4.62 -10.02
CA ALA A 70 -1.71 -5.21 -11.09
C ALA A 70 -2.75 -6.22 -10.57
N LEU A 71 -2.38 -7.04 -9.58
CA LEU A 71 -3.24 -8.05 -8.98
C LEU A 71 -4.43 -7.41 -8.24
N PHE A 72 -4.17 -6.44 -7.36
CA PHE A 72 -5.22 -5.77 -6.58
C PHE A 72 -6.07 -4.82 -7.41
N PHE A 73 -5.48 -4.15 -8.41
CA PHE A 73 -6.25 -3.36 -9.38
C PHE A 73 -7.21 -4.26 -10.17
N GLY A 74 -6.73 -5.41 -10.65
CA GLY A 74 -7.56 -6.39 -11.36
C GLY A 74 -8.69 -6.95 -10.50
N SER A 75 -8.41 -7.27 -9.22
CA SER A 75 -9.45 -7.77 -8.31
C SER A 75 -10.50 -6.72 -7.94
N GLY A 76 -10.12 -5.44 -7.86
CA GLY A 76 -11.06 -4.35 -7.59
C GLY A 76 -11.88 -3.91 -8.81
N TYR A 77 -11.45 -4.27 -10.02
CA TYR A 77 -12.18 -3.99 -11.26
C TYR A 77 -13.32 -4.98 -11.53
N LEU A 78 -13.18 -6.23 -11.07
CA LEU A 78 -14.18 -7.31 -11.22
C LEU A 78 -15.32 -7.20 -10.21
#